data_AF-A0A5C5FTT3-F1
#
_entry.id   AF-A0A5C5FTT3-F1
#
_cell.length_a   1.000
_cell.length_b   1.000
_cell.length_c   1.000
_cell.angle_alpha   90.00
_cell.angle_beta   90.00
_cell.angle_gamma   90.00
#
_symmetry.space_group_name_H-M   'P 1'
#
loop_
_entity.id
_entity.type
_entity.pdbx_description
1 polymer ?
#
loop_
_entity_poly.entity_id
_entity_poly.type
_entity_poly.pdbx_seq_one_letter_code
_entity_poly.pdbx_strand_id
1 'polypeptide(L)'
;MPFGIPRSEPPRPIVPPPIPPSKLPQHVAPTPLSRASQIASFAFATGLTAYAVLLYDFGDKEHVFMPVRRWVDAHTASFFTLSARDRQVLSAQKGSTAAATGAAETQTQVQPDRRTPVAFFKENPVLGKEGEKEVGKDGKAV
;
A
#
# COMPACT_ATOMS: atom_id res chain seq x y z
N MET A 1 -50.31 47.49 -68.37
CA MET A 1 -49.27 47.94 -67.42
C MET A 1 -48.42 46.73 -67.04
N PRO A 2 -47.09 46.72 -67.20
CA PRO A 2 -46.26 45.60 -66.78
C PRO A 2 -45.80 45.76 -65.32
N PHE A 3 -46.03 44.74 -64.49
CA PHE A 3 -45.49 44.63 -63.14
C PHE A 3 -44.05 44.12 -63.20
N GLY A 4 -43.07 44.96 -62.89
CA GLY A 4 -41.67 44.56 -62.73
C GLY A 4 -41.41 44.02 -61.32
N ILE A 5 -40.89 42.81 -61.21
CA ILE A 5 -40.46 42.24 -59.92
C ILE A 5 -39.11 42.89 -59.55
N PRO A 6 -38.96 43.48 -58.35
CA PRO A 6 -37.68 44.03 -57.94
C PRO A 6 -36.65 42.89 -57.77
N ARG A 7 -35.47 43.05 -58.40
CA ARG A 7 -34.35 42.12 -58.22
C ARG A 7 -33.87 42.18 -56.78
N SER A 8 -33.97 41.06 -56.05
CA SER A 8 -33.45 40.93 -54.69
C SER A 8 -31.92 41.05 -54.70
N GLU A 9 -31.38 41.96 -53.90
CA GLU A 9 -29.93 42.09 -53.66
C GLU A 9 -29.39 40.81 -53.01
N PRO A 10 -28.17 40.34 -53.35
CA PRO A 10 -27.59 39.16 -52.72
C PRO A 10 -27.47 39.36 -51.21
N PRO A 11 -27.75 38.32 -50.40
CA PRO A 11 -27.71 38.43 -48.94
C PRO A 11 -26.29 38.80 -48.49
N ARG A 12 -26.17 39.87 -47.71
CA ARG A 12 -24.88 40.31 -47.16
C ARG A 12 -24.38 39.28 -46.14
N PRO A 13 -23.08 38.99 -46.09
CA PRO A 13 -22.51 38.11 -45.07
C PRO A 13 -22.79 38.66 -43.67
N ILE A 14 -23.42 37.85 -42.82
CA ILE A 14 -23.66 38.20 -41.42
C ILE A 14 -22.33 38.06 -40.67
N VAL A 15 -21.74 39.19 -40.27
CA VAL A 15 -20.59 39.19 -39.36
C VAL A 15 -21.13 39.07 -37.93
N PRO A 16 -20.83 38.00 -37.18
CA PRO A 16 -21.28 37.90 -35.80
C PRO A 16 -20.62 39.01 -34.97
N PRO A 17 -21.34 39.54 -33.95
CA PRO A 17 -20.74 40.50 -33.05
C PRO A 17 -19.54 39.87 -32.33
N PRO A 18 -18.49 40.65 -32.02
CA PRO A 18 -17.36 40.15 -31.26
C PRO A 18 -17.85 39.63 -29.91
N ILE A 19 -17.71 38.32 -29.69
CA ILE A 19 -18.09 37.69 -28.44
C ILE A 19 -17.06 38.12 -27.40
N PRO A 20 -17.46 38.78 -26.30
CA PRO A 20 -16.52 39.16 -25.25
C PRO A 20 -15.90 37.90 -24.65
N PRO A 21 -14.61 37.93 -24.25
CA PRO A 21 -13.92 36.76 -23.70
C PRO A 21 -14.53 36.24 -22.39
N SER A 22 -15.46 36.98 -21.78
CA SER A 22 -16.29 36.55 -20.64
C SER A 22 -17.40 35.56 -21.01
N LYS A 23 -17.80 35.48 -22.28
CA LYS A 23 -18.82 34.55 -22.80
C LYS A 23 -18.22 33.32 -23.49
N LEU A 24 -16.89 33.26 -23.60
CA LEU A 24 -16.22 32.03 -23.99
C LEU A 24 -16.30 31.05 -22.81
N PRO A 25 -16.38 29.74 -23.04
CA PRO A 25 -16.25 28.75 -21.99
C PRO A 25 -14.84 28.87 -21.39
N GLN A 26 -14.70 29.73 -20.39
CA GLN A 26 -13.49 29.83 -19.60
C GLN A 26 -13.38 28.52 -18.86
N HIS A 27 -12.31 27.78 -19.12
CA HIS A 27 -12.02 26.54 -18.43
C HIS A 27 -11.77 26.87 -16.95
N VAL A 28 -12.85 26.87 -16.16
CA VAL A 28 -12.80 27.07 -14.71
C VAL A 28 -12.00 25.90 -14.15
N ALA A 29 -10.72 26.15 -13.87
CA ALA A 29 -9.89 25.15 -13.23
C ALA A 29 -10.58 24.74 -11.93
N PRO A 30 -10.74 23.43 -11.65
CA PRO A 30 -11.45 22.99 -10.47
C PRO A 30 -10.75 23.54 -9.23
N THR A 31 -11.52 24.17 -8.36
CA THR A 31 -11.03 24.73 -7.10
C THR A 31 -10.35 23.62 -6.28
N PRO A 32 -9.34 23.93 -5.46
CA PRO A 32 -8.64 22.92 -4.67
C PRO A 32 -9.60 22.13 -3.76
N LEU A 33 -10.64 22.77 -3.23
CA LEU A 33 -11.70 22.10 -2.47
C LEU A 33 -12.51 21.11 -3.32
N SER A 34 -12.83 21.49 -4.57
CA SER A 34 -13.50 20.58 -5.50
C SER A 34 -12.64 19.34 -5.78
N ARG A 35 -11.34 19.51 -6.05
CA ARG A 35 -10.41 18.38 -6.22
C ARG A 35 -10.31 17.51 -4.97
N ALA A 36 -10.21 18.12 -3.79
CA ALA A 36 -10.16 17.39 -2.53
C ALA A 36 -11.44 16.56 -2.30
N SER A 37 -12.62 17.14 -2.58
CA SER A 37 -13.88 16.42 -2.47
C SER A 37 -13.95 15.24 -3.44
N GLN A 38 -13.48 15.39 -4.68
CA GLN A 38 -13.45 14.32 -5.66
C GLN A 38 -12.54 13.16 -5.22
N ILE A 39 -11.35 13.48 -4.72
CA ILE A 39 -10.41 12.48 -4.19
C ILE A 39 -11.02 11.78 -2.96
N ALA A 40 -11.63 12.54 -2.05
CA ALA A 40 -12.27 12.00 -0.86
C ALA A 40 -13.42 11.07 -1.21
N SER A 41 -14.30 11.47 -2.15
CA SER A 41 -15.39 10.62 -2.63
C SER A 41 -14.87 9.35 -3.29
N PHE A 42 -13.81 9.44 -4.09
CA PHE A 42 -13.21 8.27 -4.73
C PHE A 42 -12.58 7.31 -3.71
N ALA A 43 -11.82 7.84 -2.75
CA ALA A 43 -11.24 7.06 -1.66
C ALA A 43 -12.31 6.40 -0.80
N PHE A 44 -13.39 7.14 -0.48
CA PHE A 44 -14.51 6.62 0.30
C PHE A 44 -15.25 5.50 -0.45
N ALA A 45 -15.57 5.69 -1.72
CA ALA A 45 -16.24 4.67 -2.53
C ALA A 45 -15.38 3.40 -2.67
N THR A 46 -14.07 3.57 -2.88
CA THR A 46 -13.11 2.46 -2.95
C THR A 46 -13.03 1.73 -1.62
N GLY A 47 -12.92 2.47 -0.51
CA GLY A 47 -12.88 1.91 0.84
C GLY A 47 -14.16 1.15 1.20
N LEU A 48 -15.33 1.70 0.85
CA LEU A 48 -16.61 1.04 1.07
C LEU A 48 -16.73 -0.25 0.27
N THR A 49 -16.24 -0.25 -0.98
CA THR A 49 -16.20 -1.46 -1.82
C THR A 49 -15.28 -2.51 -1.22
N ALA A 50 -14.08 -2.13 -0.78
CA ALA A 50 -13.15 -3.05 -0.14
C ALA A 50 -13.72 -3.62 1.18
N TYR A 51 -14.37 -2.79 1.99
CA TYR A 51 -15.07 -3.22 3.20
C TYR A 51 -16.17 -4.23 2.87
N ALA A 52 -17.02 -3.94 1.89
CA ALA A 52 -18.08 -4.84 1.46
C ALA A 52 -17.54 -6.20 1.00
N VAL A 53 -16.47 -6.21 0.19
CA VAL A 53 -15.91 -7.44 -0.38
C VAL A 53 -15.16 -8.28 0.66
N LEU A 54 -14.39 -7.65 1.55
CA LEU A 54 -13.42 -8.36 2.40
C LEU A 54 -13.85 -8.51 3.86
N LEU A 55 -14.65 -7.59 4.41
CA LEU A 55 -14.98 -7.57 5.84
C LEU A 55 -16.45 -7.77 6.14
N TYR A 56 -17.33 -7.16 5.34
CA TYR A 56 -18.77 -7.22 5.57
C TYR A 56 -19.29 -8.65 5.48
N ASP A 57 -20.19 -8.98 6.41
CA ASP A 57 -20.80 -10.29 6.52
C ASP A 57 -22.16 -10.28 5.81
N PHE A 58 -22.27 -11.03 4.71
CA PHE A 58 -23.52 -11.18 3.94
C PHE A 58 -24.42 -12.31 4.49
N GLY A 59 -24.03 -12.93 5.61
CA GLY A 59 -24.73 -14.02 6.27
C GLY A 59 -24.11 -15.39 5.99
N ASP A 60 -24.76 -16.44 6.52
CA ASP A 60 -24.20 -17.80 6.58
C ASP A 60 -24.07 -18.53 5.22
N LYS A 61 -24.57 -17.95 4.13
CA LYS A 61 -24.56 -18.57 2.79
C LYS A 61 -23.36 -18.09 1.98
N GLU A 62 -22.87 -18.94 1.07
CA GLU A 62 -21.77 -18.56 0.18
C GLU A 62 -22.16 -17.33 -0.66
N HIS A 63 -21.37 -16.26 -0.53
CA HIS A 63 -21.55 -15.02 -1.28
C HIS A 63 -20.53 -14.90 -2.42
N VAL A 64 -20.87 -14.10 -3.43
CA VAL A 64 -20.06 -13.92 -4.67
C VAL A 64 -18.63 -13.41 -4.42
N PHE A 65 -18.38 -12.84 -3.24
CA PHE A 65 -17.07 -12.31 -2.83
C PHE A 65 -16.22 -13.29 -2.01
N MET A 66 -16.76 -14.47 -1.63
CA MET A 66 -16.00 -15.48 -0.89
C MET A 66 -14.72 -15.95 -1.60
N PRO A 67 -14.71 -16.17 -2.93
CA PRO A 67 -13.49 -16.55 -3.63
C PRO A 67 -12.39 -15.49 -3.50
N VAL A 68 -12.76 -14.21 -3.57
CA VAL A 68 -11.82 -13.09 -3.43
C VAL A 68 -11.28 -13.03 -2.00
N ARG A 69 -12.14 -13.17 -0.99
CA ARG A 69 -11.74 -13.18 0.42
C ARG A 69 -10.75 -14.32 0.72
N ARG A 70 -11.05 -15.54 0.26
CA ARG A 70 -10.14 -16.70 0.38
C ARG A 70 -8.81 -16.48 -0.33
N TRP A 71 -8.83 -15.86 -1.50
CA TRP A 71 -7.62 -15.50 -2.22
C TRP A 71 -6.78 -14.51 -1.41
N VAL A 72 -7.38 -13.44 -0.86
CA VAL A 72 -6.68 -12.47 -0.01
C VAL A 72 -6.11 -13.15 1.23
N ASP A 73 -6.88 -14.00 1.92
CA ASP A 73 -6.43 -14.71 3.11
C ASP A 73 -5.25 -15.64 2.81
N ALA A 74 -5.27 -16.33 1.66
CA ALA A 74 -4.14 -17.15 1.23
C ALA A 74 -2.88 -16.31 0.95
N HIS A 75 -3.05 -15.11 0.37
CA HIS A 75 -1.94 -14.20 0.07
C HIS A 75 -1.37 -13.56 1.35
N THR A 76 -2.22 -13.11 2.27
CA THR A 76 -1.76 -12.55 3.54
C THR A 76 -1.07 -13.60 4.40
N ALA A 77 -1.60 -14.83 4.43
CA ALA A 77 -0.92 -15.95 5.08
C ALA A 77 0.43 -16.27 4.41
N SER A 78 0.54 -16.13 3.09
CA SER A 78 1.80 -16.36 2.35
C SER A 78 2.94 -15.44 2.79
N PHE A 79 2.65 -14.21 3.23
CA PHE A 79 3.68 -13.27 3.71
C PHE A 79 4.24 -13.64 5.08
N PHE A 80 3.43 -14.27 5.93
CA PHE A 80 3.82 -14.66 7.28
C PHE A 80 4.18 -16.14 7.41
N THR A 81 4.03 -16.93 6.34
CA THR A 81 4.50 -18.31 6.27
C THR A 81 5.79 -18.42 5.47
N LEU A 82 6.66 -19.34 5.87
CA LEU A 82 7.78 -19.80 5.04
C LEU A 82 7.27 -20.27 3.68
N SER A 83 7.97 -19.83 2.62
CA SER A 83 7.71 -20.28 1.25
C SER A 83 7.94 -21.79 1.15
N ALA A 84 7.32 -22.45 0.16
CA ALA A 84 7.51 -23.89 -0.05
C ALA A 84 8.99 -24.28 -0.21
N ARG A 85 9.79 -23.37 -0.82
CA ARG A 85 11.24 -23.54 -0.99
C ARG A 85 11.95 -23.47 0.36
N ASP A 86 11.63 -22.49 1.20
CA ASP A 86 12.25 -22.36 2.51
C ASP A 86 11.87 -23.52 3.43
N ARG A 87 10.61 -23.99 3.34
CA ARG A 87 10.17 -25.20 4.03
C ARG A 87 10.98 -26.44 3.60
N GLN A 88 11.29 -26.58 2.31
CA GLN A 88 12.09 -27.70 1.80
C GLN A 88 13.52 -27.65 2.33
N VAL A 89 14.17 -26.49 2.29
CA VAL A 89 15.53 -26.32 2.82
C VAL A 89 15.58 -26.60 4.33
N LEU A 90 14.62 -26.07 5.08
CA LEU A 90 14.51 -26.34 6.52
C LEU A 90 14.20 -27.81 6.82
N SER A 91 13.38 -28.47 6.01
CA SER A 91 13.08 -29.89 6.17
C SER A 91 14.29 -30.78 5.86
N ALA A 92 15.09 -30.43 4.85
CA ALA A 92 16.33 -31.12 4.52
C ALA A 92 17.38 -30.93 5.61
N GLN A 93 17.50 -29.72 6.16
CA GLN A 93 18.39 -29.43 7.29
C GLN A 93 17.94 -30.12 8.58
N LYS A 94 16.63 -30.17 8.85
CA LYS A 94 16.06 -30.94 9.97
C LYS A 94 16.37 -32.43 9.83
N GLY A 95 16.27 -32.99 8.62
CA GLY A 95 16.64 -34.39 8.34
C GLY A 95 18.13 -34.67 8.50
N SER A 96 19.01 -33.77 8.04
CA SER A 96 20.47 -33.95 8.17
C SER A 96 20.94 -33.78 9.61
N THR A 97 20.33 -32.87 10.38
CA THR A 97 20.63 -32.68 11.79
C THR A 97 20.15 -33.88 12.61
N ALA A 98 18.95 -34.41 12.31
CA ALA A 98 18.41 -35.60 12.96
C ALA A 98 19.24 -36.88 12.66
N ALA A 99 19.79 -37.02 11.46
CA ALA A 99 20.68 -38.14 11.12
C ALA A 99 22.04 -38.08 11.86
N ALA A 100 22.53 -36.89 12.22
CA ALA A 100 23.74 -36.70 13.02
C ALA A 100 23.49 -36.79 14.55
N THR A 101 22.23 -36.78 14.99
CA THR A 101 21.82 -36.87 16.41
C THR A 101 20.90 -38.07 16.67
N GLY A 102 21.28 -39.25 16.18
CA GLY A 102 20.65 -40.49 16.61
C GLY A 102 21.03 -40.85 18.06
N ALA A 103 20.42 -40.20 19.05
CA ALA A 103 20.27 -40.66 20.46
C ALA A 103 19.75 -39.59 21.45
N ALA A 104 19.34 -38.39 21.02
CA ALA A 104 18.77 -37.41 21.93
C ALA A 104 17.62 -36.67 21.26
N GLU A 105 16.42 -37.23 21.38
CA GLU A 105 15.16 -36.60 21.02
C GLU A 105 14.84 -35.50 22.05
N THR A 106 15.65 -34.44 22.09
CA THR A 106 15.22 -33.19 22.71
C THR A 106 14.33 -32.52 21.69
N GLN A 107 13.02 -32.75 21.82
CA GLN A 107 12.02 -31.87 21.24
C GLN A 107 12.37 -30.45 21.69
N THR A 108 13.01 -29.66 20.82
CA THR A 108 13.08 -28.21 20.99
C THR A 108 11.68 -27.67 20.72
N GLN A 109 10.75 -27.98 21.63
CA GLN A 109 9.57 -27.20 21.85
C GLN A 109 10.11 -25.83 22.25
N VAL A 110 10.09 -24.89 21.31
CA VAL A 110 10.36 -23.49 21.59
C VAL A 110 9.26 -23.07 22.56
N GLN A 111 9.53 -23.18 23.86
CA GLN A 111 8.65 -22.63 24.87
C GLN A 111 8.56 -21.13 24.56
N PRO A 112 7.35 -20.59 24.29
CA PRO A 112 7.21 -19.16 24.07
C PRO A 112 7.67 -18.49 25.35
N ASP A 113 8.83 -17.81 25.27
CA ASP A 113 9.37 -17.10 26.41
C ASP A 113 8.33 -16.05 26.83
N ARG A 114 7.71 -16.27 28.00
CA ARG A 114 6.68 -15.38 28.55
C ARG A 114 7.28 -14.12 29.16
N ARG A 115 8.60 -13.98 29.15
CA ARG A 115 9.29 -12.81 29.69
C ARG A 115 9.03 -11.59 28.81
N THR A 116 8.95 -10.43 29.45
CA THR A 116 8.91 -9.16 28.71
C THR A 116 10.24 -8.96 28.01
N PRO A 117 10.25 -8.33 26.82
CA PRO A 117 11.48 -8.12 26.06
C PRO A 117 12.55 -7.41 26.89
N VAL A 118 12.16 -6.48 27.77
CA VAL A 118 13.08 -5.75 28.66
C VAL A 118 13.84 -6.67 29.63
N ALA A 119 13.20 -7.71 30.16
CA ALA A 119 13.85 -8.64 31.09
C ALA A 119 14.92 -9.49 30.37
N PHE A 120 14.63 -9.91 29.14
CA PHE A 120 15.56 -10.68 28.32
C PHE A 120 16.85 -9.91 27.99
N PHE A 121 16.73 -8.63 27.60
CA PHE A 121 17.89 -7.78 27.28
C PHE A 121 18.68 -7.34 28.52
N LYS A 122 18.06 -7.34 29.70
CA LYS A 122 18.76 -7.06 30.96
C LYS A 122 19.66 -8.22 31.38
N GLU A 123 19.24 -9.45 31.11
CA GLU A 123 20.05 -10.66 31.34
C GLU A 123 21.10 -10.89 30.24
N ASN A 124 20.82 -10.43 29.02
CA ASN A 124 21.71 -10.55 27.87
C ASN A 124 22.08 -9.16 27.31
N PRO A 125 22.98 -8.42 27.98
CA PRO A 125 23.47 -7.17 27.43
C PRO A 125 24.21 -7.45 26.11
N VAL A 126 23.71 -6.87 25.02
CA VAL A 126 24.36 -6.96 23.72
C VAL A 126 25.69 -6.22 23.82
N LEU A 127 26.82 -6.93 23.75
CA LEU A 127 28.16 -6.34 23.71
C LEU A 127 28.32 -5.55 22.40
N GLY A 128 27.88 -4.30 22.43
CA GLY A 128 28.25 -3.28 21.47
C GLY A 128 29.73 -2.91 21.69
N LYS A 129 30.54 -3.04 20.64
CA LYS A 129 31.92 -2.57 20.59
C LYS A 129 31.96 -1.07 20.90
N GLU A 130 32.55 -0.70 22.03
CA GLU A 130 33.15 0.63 22.21
C GLU A 130 34.67 0.47 22.11
N GLY A 131 35.17 0.61 20.89
CA GLY A 131 36.57 0.90 20.64
C GLY A 131 36.60 2.04 19.64
N GLU A 132 37.00 3.23 20.10
CA GLU A 132 38.04 4.10 19.50
C GLU A 132 37.94 5.53 20.07
N LYS A 133 39.10 6.08 20.50
CA LYS A 133 39.52 7.48 20.73
C LYS A 133 40.19 7.69 22.11
N GLU A 134 41.43 8.12 22.27
CA GLU A 134 42.55 8.49 21.38
C GLU A 134 43.88 8.33 22.17
N VAL A 135 44.97 8.00 21.46
CA VAL A 135 46.34 8.02 21.96
C VAL A 135 47.00 9.36 21.62
N GLY A 136 47.50 10.03 22.66
CA GLY A 136 48.78 10.75 22.68
C GLY A 136 48.80 12.21 22.20
N LYS A 137 49.18 13.14 23.10
CA LYS A 137 50.50 13.82 23.04
C LYS A 137 50.71 14.88 24.14
N ASP A 138 51.93 14.88 24.65
CA ASP A 138 52.73 16.01 25.17
C ASP A 138 52.44 16.61 26.56
N GLY A 139 53.51 16.72 27.38
CA GLY A 139 53.60 17.79 28.38
C GLY A 139 54.22 17.45 29.74
N LYS A 140 55.55 17.29 29.78
CA LYS A 140 56.38 17.29 31.00
C LYS A 140 56.22 18.62 31.78
N ALA A 141 56.04 18.54 33.11
CA ALA A 141 56.38 19.62 34.05
C ALA A 141 56.63 19.06 35.46
N VAL A 142 57.88 18.68 35.75
CA VAL A 142 58.66 19.03 36.96
C VAL A 142 60.13 19.11 36.53
#